data_AF-A0A2P7NQZ9-F1
#
_entry.id   AF-A0A2P7NQZ9-F1
#
_cell.length_a   1.000
_cell.length_b   1.000
_cell.length_c   1.000
_cell.angle_alpha   90.00
_cell.angle_beta   90.00
_cell.angle_gamma   90.00
#
_symmetry.space_group_name_H-M   'P 1'
#
loop_
_entity.id
_entity.type
_entity.pdbx_description
1 polymer ?
#
loop_
_entity_poly.entity_id
_entity_poly.type
_entity_poly.pdbx_seq_one_letter_code
_entity_poly.pdbx_strand_id
1 'polypeptide(L)' 'MSKNKVQFQKGLSLTDFMTEYGDEQQCRSFIFQVRWPQGFCCPECGYDKFCEIKSR' A
#
# COMPACT_ATOMS: atom_id res chain seq x y z
N MET A 1 29.20 -15.46 9.55
CA MET A 1 27.98 -15.56 8.73
C MET A 1 26.99 -14.51 9.20
N SER A 2 26.86 -13.41 8.46
CA SER A 2 25.91 -12.34 8.74
C SER A 2 24.49 -12.88 8.52
N LYS A 3 23.66 -12.96 9.58
CA LYS A 3 22.26 -13.40 9.46
C LYS A 3 21.51 -12.42 8.55
N ASN A 4 20.89 -12.92 7.48
CA ASN A 4 20.10 -12.11 6.58
C ASN A 4 18.81 -11.68 7.30
N LYS A 5 18.64 -10.37 7.53
CA LYS A 5 17.50 -9.81 8.26
C LYS A 5 16.14 -10.19 7.65
N VAL A 6 16.10 -10.49 6.35
CA VAL A 6 14.87 -10.91 5.65
C VAL A 6 14.35 -12.26 6.14
N GLN A 7 15.23 -13.19 6.53
CA GLN A 7 14.84 -14.54 6.97
C GLN A 7 14.20 -14.59 8.36
N PHE A 8 14.33 -13.51 9.15
CA PHE A 8 13.85 -13.43 10.53
C PHE A 8 12.84 -12.30 10.73
N GLN A 9 12.22 -11.83 9.64
CA GLN A 9 11.14 -10.86 9.76
C GLN A 9 9.95 -11.53 10.42
N LYS A 10 9.34 -10.85 11.41
CA LYS A 10 8.03 -11.26 11.92
C LYS A 10 7.06 -11.17 10.73
N GLY A 11 6.57 -12.33 10.30
CA GLY A 11 5.53 -12.39 9.28
C GLY A 11 4.22 -11.80 9.80
N LEU A 12 3.40 -11.32 8.88
CA LEU A 12 2.00 -11.03 9.17
C LEU A 12 1.24 -12.36 9.19
N SER A 13 0.41 -12.58 10.21
CA SER A 13 -0.43 -13.78 10.23
C SER A 13 -1.48 -13.70 9.12
N LEU A 14 -2.02 -14.84 8.69
CA LEU A 14 -3.07 -14.85 7.66
C LEU A 14 -4.31 -14.07 8.13
N THR A 15 -4.67 -14.15 9.41
CA THR A 15 -5.81 -13.43 9.98
C THR A 15 -5.58 -11.93 10.00
N ASP A 16 -4.37 -11.48 10.36
CA ASP A 16 -4.01 -10.06 10.35
C ASP A 16 -3.97 -9.53 8.90
N PHE A 17 -3.45 -10.34 7.97
CA PHE A 17 -3.45 -10.02 6.55
C PHE A 17 -4.88 -9.88 6.01
N MET A 18 -5.77 -10.79 6.33
CA MET A 18 -7.19 -10.69 5.92
C MET A 18 -7.92 -9.54 6.61
N THR A 19 -7.46 -9.10 7.78
CA THR A 19 -8.02 -7.94 8.49
C THR A 19 -7.62 -6.63 7.82
N GLU A 20 -6.37 -6.50 7.39
CA GLU A 20 -5.83 -5.28 6.76
C GLU A 20 -6.08 -5.22 5.24
N TYR A 21 -6.13 -6.37 4.55
CA TYR A 21 -6.16 -6.48 3.09
C TYR A 21 -7.26 -7.41 2.56
N GLY A 22 -8.26 -7.76 3.38
CA GLY A 22 -9.28 -8.75 3.02
C GLY A 22 -10.18 -8.35 1.86
N ASP A 23 -10.30 -7.05 1.59
CA ASP A 23 -11.07 -6.49 0.49
C ASP A 23 -10.22 -5.67 -0.49
N GLU A 24 -10.62 -5.64 -1.76
CA GLU A 24 -9.90 -4.90 -2.80
C GLU A 24 -9.87 -3.38 -2.52
N GLN A 25 -10.95 -2.80 -1.97
CA GLN A 25 -10.98 -1.39 -1.59
C GLN A 25 -10.02 -1.09 -0.42
N GLN A 26 -9.91 -1.99 0.57
CA GLN A 26 -8.95 -1.85 1.67
C GLN A 26 -7.51 -1.86 1.14
N CYS A 27 -7.20 -2.84 0.29
CA CYS A 27 -5.88 -2.97 -0.33
C CYS A 27 -5.52 -1.74 -1.17
N ARG A 28 -6.45 -1.24 -2.00
CA ARG A 28 -6.27 -0.02 -2.80
C ARG A 28 -6.01 1.21 -1.92
N SER A 29 -6.80 1.39 -0.87
CA SER A 29 -6.65 2.51 0.07
C SER A 29 -5.31 2.47 0.79
N PHE A 30 -4.90 1.28 1.24
CA PHE A 30 -3.60 1.07 1.89
C PHE A 30 -2.44 1.40 0.93
N ILE A 31 -2.46 0.85 -0.29
CA ILE A 31 -1.41 1.11 -1.30
C ILE A 31 -1.35 2.61 -1.62
N PHE A 32 -2.50 3.28 -1.71
CA PHE A 32 -2.55 4.71 -1.96
C PHE A 32 -1.89 5.50 -0.84
N GLN A 33 -2.18 5.19 0.42
CA GLN A 33 -1.54 5.82 1.58
C GLN A 33 -0.03 5.55 1.64
N VAL A 34 0.41 4.32 1.35
CA VAL A 34 1.83 3.96 1.35
C VAL A 34 2.59 4.66 0.22
N ARG A 35 1.98 4.77 -0.97
CA ARG A 35 2.59 5.48 -2.11
C ARG A 35 2.65 6.98 -1.89
N TRP A 36 1.63 7.55 -1.26
CA TRP A 36 1.47 8.99 -1.07
C TRP A 36 1.17 9.33 0.39
N PRO A 37 2.14 9.19 1.31
CA PRO A 37 1.93 9.43 2.74
C PRO A 37 1.62 10.89 3.07
N GLN A 38 2.02 11.83 2.20
CA GLN A 38 1.77 13.26 2.36
C GLN A 38 0.63 13.76 1.45
N GLY A 39 -0.13 12.85 0.85
CA GLY A 39 -1.14 13.17 -0.16
C GLY A 39 -0.60 12.99 -1.59
N PHE A 40 -1.51 12.71 -2.50
CA PHE A 40 -1.19 12.58 -3.91
C PHE A 40 -0.79 13.94 -4.47
N CYS A 41 0.31 13.99 -5.22
CA CYS A 41 0.72 15.17 -5.97
C CYS A 41 1.36 14.71 -7.27
N CYS A 42 0.84 15.19 -8.40
CA CYS A 42 1.40 14.85 -9.70
C CYS A 42 2.78 15.52 -9.87
N PRO A 43 3.85 14.76 -10.15
CA PRO A 43 5.19 15.34 -10.30
C PRO A 43 5.35 16.24 -11.53
N GLU A 44 4.49 16.11 -12.54
CA GLU A 44 4.57 16.92 -13.76
C GLU A 44 3.81 18.25 -13.65
N CYS A 45 2.65 18.25 -13.00
CA CYS A 45 1.76 19.42 -12.97
C CYS A 45 1.45 19.96 -11.57
N GLY A 46 1.88 19.28 -10.49
CA GLY A 46 1.71 19.73 -9.11
C GLY A 46 0.29 19.67 -8.55
N TYR A 47 -0.66 19.11 -9.29
CA TYR A 47 -2.04 18.97 -8.83
C TYR A 47 -2.21 17.81 -7.86
N ASP A 48 -3.05 18.02 -6.84
CA ASP A 48 -3.40 17.04 -5.80
C ASP A 48 -4.62 16.16 -6.15
N LYS A 49 -5.25 16.42 -7.31
CA LYS A 49 -6.43 15.68 -7.76
C LYS A 49 -6.04 14.39 -8.47
N PHE A 50 -6.72 13.30 -8.11
CA PHE A 50 -6.60 11.99 -8.73
C PHE A 50 -7.98 11.46 -9.14
N CYS A 51 -8.00 10.51 -10.08
CA CYS A 51 -9.20 9.80 -10.50
C CYS A 51 -8.98 8.29 -10.34
N GLU A 52 -10.00 7.59 -9.86
CA GLU A 52 -9.98 6.13 -9.77
C GLU A 52 -10.57 5.50 -11.02
N ILE A 53 -9.81 4.62 -11.66
CA ILE A 53 -10.28 3.85 -12.82
C ILE A 53 -11.09 2.66 -12.29
N LYS A 54 -12.39 2.65 -12.59
CA LYS A 54 -13.34 1.63 -12.10
C LYS A 54 -13.40 0.36 -12.97
N SER A 55 -13.04 0.45 -14.24
CA SER A 55 -12.96 -0.68 -15.18
C SER A 55 -11.87 -0.40 -16.21
N ARG A 56 -11.20 -1.45 -16.67
CA ARG A 56 -10.37 -1.41 -17.88
C ARG A 56 -11.26 -1.49 -19.12
#